data_AF-A0A950D5I2-F1
#
_entry.id   AF-A0A950D5I2-F1
#
_cell.length_a   1.000
_cell.length_b   1.000
_cell.length_c   1.000
_cell.angle_alpha   90.00
_cell.angle_beta   90.00
_cell.angle_gamma   90.00
#
_symmetry.space_group_name_H-M   'P 1'
#
loop_
_entity.id
_entity.type
_entity.pdbx_description
1 polymer ?
#
loop_
_entity_poly.entity_id
_entity_poly.type
_entity_poly.pdbx_seq_one_letter_code
_entity_poly.pdbx_strand_id
1 'polypeptide(L)' 'MMDATLLLKIIAGAGALVVGYFAVKALYEEWPKTALEDQVTKIMMALLTLGCVIVLTVAFGIAGKV' A
#
# COMPACT_ATOMS: atom_id res chain seq x y z
N MET A 1 29.57 -4.99 6.94
CA MET A 1 28.53 -3.95 7.03
C MET A 1 27.60 -4.16 5.85
N MET A 2 26.68 -5.12 5.96
CA MET A 2 25.58 -5.26 5.02
C MET A 2 24.51 -4.31 5.56
N ASP A 3 24.18 -3.27 4.81
CA ASP A 3 23.53 -2.03 5.25
C ASP A 3 22.14 -2.26 5.85
N ALA A 4 21.92 -1.77 7.08
CA ALA A 4 20.60 -1.74 7.74
C ALA A 4 19.52 -1.12 6.82
N THR A 5 19.92 -0.21 5.94
CA THR A 5 19.10 0.40 4.88
C THR A 5 18.53 -0.63 3.90
N LEU A 6 19.31 -1.63 3.50
CA LEU A 6 18.90 -2.67 2.57
C LEU A 6 17.89 -3.62 3.24
N LEU A 7 18.13 -3.97 4.50
CA LEU A 7 17.19 -4.75 5.32
C LEU A 7 15.85 -4.00 5.50
N LEU A 8 15.90 -2.69 5.78
CA LEU A 8 14.72 -1.82 5.89
C LEU A 8 13.94 -1.76 4.58
N LYS A 9 14.60 -1.63 3.43
CA LYS A 9 13.94 -1.64 2.11
C LYS A 9 13.23 -2.97 1.84
N ILE A 10 13.84 -4.11 2.22
CA ILE A 10 13.22 -5.44 2.07
C ILE A 10 11.98 -5.58 2.96
N ILE A 11 12.09 -5.21 4.24
CA ILE A 11 10.97 -5.31 5.19
C ILE A 11 9.83 -4.36 4.80
N ALA A 12 10.16 -3.13 4.39
CA ALA A 12 9.18 -2.15 3.92
C ALA A 12 8.49 -2.62 2.63
N GLY A 13 9.24 -3.18 1.68
CA GLY A 13 8.69 -3.75 0.45
C GLY A 13 7.77 -4.94 0.71
N ALA A 14 8.18 -5.87 1.58
CA ALA A 14 7.35 -7.02 1.97
C ALA A 14 6.08 -6.58 2.70
N GLY A 15 6.19 -5.65 3.66
CA GLY A 15 5.05 -5.08 4.37
C GLY A 15 4.07 -4.37 3.45
N ALA A 16 4.56 -3.55 2.52
CA ALA A 16 3.73 -2.84 1.55
C ALA A 16 3.04 -3.78 0.56
N LEU A 17 3.68 -4.89 0.17
CA LEU A 17 3.08 -5.92 -0.66
C LEU A 17 1.89 -6.60 0.03
N VAL A 18 2.08 -7.01 1.30
CA VAL A 18 1.02 -7.66 2.07
C VAL A 18 -0.12 -6.69 2.34
N VAL A 19 0.16 -5.51 2.88
CA VAL A 19 -0.87 -4.50 3.20
C VAL A 19 -1.57 -4.01 1.94
N GLY A 20 -0.83 -3.79 0.85
CA GLY A 20 -1.40 -3.40 -0.44
C GLY A 20 -2.34 -4.46 -1.01
N TYR A 21 -1.99 -5.75 -0.93
CA TYR A 21 -2.88 -6.83 -1.37
C TYR A 21 -4.20 -6.86 -0.58
N PHE A 22 -4.13 -6.76 0.75
CA PHE A 22 -5.33 -6.72 1.58
C PHE A 22 -6.16 -5.45 1.35
N ALA A 23 -5.52 -4.29 1.15
CA ALA A 23 -6.19 -3.03 0.83
C ALA A 23 -6.95 -3.10 -0.50
N VAL A 24 -6.32 -3.65 -1.55
CA VAL A 24 -6.97 -3.85 -2.86
C VAL A 24 -8.13 -4.84 -2.75
N LYS A 25 -7.95 -5.93 -2.01
CA LYS A 25 -9.01 -6.92 -1.79
C LYS A 25 -10.22 -6.31 -1.06
N ALA A 26 -9.97 -5.58 0.03
CA ALA A 26 -11.02 -4.90 0.78
C ALA A 26 -11.74 -3.85 -0.08
N LEU A 27 -10.99 -3.07 -0.86
CA LEU A 27 -11.57 -2.10 -1.80
C LEU A 27 -12.44 -2.76 -2.86
N TYR A 28 -12.07 -3.95 -3.34
CA TYR A 28 -12.86 -4.73 -4.29
C TYR A 28 -14.14 -5.29 -3.66
N GLU A 29 -14.07 -5.74 -2.40
CA GLU A 29 -15.21 -6.26 -1.64
C GLU A 29 -16.20 -5.17 -1.19
N GLU A 30 -15.73 -3.95 -0.96
CA GLU A 30 -16.55 -2.78 -0.63
C GLU A 30 -17.10 -2.06 -1.86
N TRP A 31 -16.49 -2.24 -3.04
CA TRP A 31 -16.96 -1.61 -4.28
C TRP A 31 -18.46 -1.82 -4.62
N PRO A 32 -19.06 -3.01 -4.40
CA PRO A 32 -20.47 -3.25 -4.70
C PRO A 32 -21.44 -2.73 -3.63
N LYS A 33 -20.95 -2.23 -2.48
CA LYS A 33 -21.82 -1.72 -1.41
C LYS A 33 -22.02 -0.21 -1.57
N THR A 34 -23.29 0.19 -1.60
CA THR A 34 -23.73 1.55 -1.96
C THR A 34 -24.45 2.22 -0.79
N ALA A 35 -23.94 2.08 0.43
CA ALA A 35 -24.38 2.91 1.56
C ALA A 35 -23.54 4.20 1.65
N LEU A 36 -24.09 5.28 2.21
CA LEU A 36 -23.40 6.56 2.32
C LEU A 36 -22.10 6.48 3.18
N GLU A 37 -22.10 5.60 4.19
CA GLU A 37 -20.90 5.29 4.98
C GLU A 37 -19.85 4.50 4.18
N ASP A 38 -20.27 3.65 3.23
CA ASP A 38 -19.34 2.92 2.34
C ASP A 38 -18.56 3.88 1.44
N GLN A 39 -19.11 5.06 1.13
CA GLN A 39 -18.42 6.02 0.24
C GLN A 39 -17.18 6.62 0.91
N VAL A 40 -17.22 6.91 2.21
CA VAL A 40 -16.05 7.40 2.95
C VAL A 40 -15.04 6.28 3.13
N THR A 41 -15.49 5.08 3.48
CA THR A 41 -14.61 3.91 3.61
C THR A 41 -13.92 3.57 2.30
N LYS A 42 -14.64 3.65 1.18
CA LYS A 42 -14.09 3.48 -0.18
C LYS A 42 -13.01 4.51 -0.50
N ILE A 43 -13.19 5.77 -0.13
CA ILE A 43 -12.17 6.82 -0.31
C ILE A 43 -10.95 6.56 0.59
N MET A 44 -11.17 6.17 1.85
CA MET A 44 -10.10 5.85 2.79
C MET A 44 -9.27 4.65 2.32
N MET A 45 -9.93 3.59 1.84
CA MET A 45 -9.30 2.41 1.25
C MET A 45 -8.56 2.76 -0.05
N ALA A 46 -9.13 3.62 -0.91
CA ALA A 46 -8.45 4.09 -2.12
C ALA A 46 -7.17 4.86 -1.79
N LEU A 47 -7.20 5.75 -0.79
CA LEU A 47 -6.02 6.47 -0.29
C LEU A 47 -4.98 5.54 0.32
N LEU A 48 -5.40 4.53 1.10
CA LEU A 48 -4.52 3.50 1.65
C LEU A 48 -3.82 2.72 0.55
N THR A 49 -4.56 2.35 -0.49
CA THR A 49 -4.05 1.63 -1.65
C THR A 49 -3.03 2.48 -2.42
N LEU A 50 -3.32 3.77 -2.63
CA LEU A 50 -2.37 4.73 -3.20
C LEU A 50 -1.09 4.86 -2.37
N GLY A 51 -1.21 4.94 -1.04
CA GLY A 51 -0.07 4.96 -0.13
C GLY A 51 0.80 3.71 -0.27
N CYS A 52 0.18 2.52 -0.36
CA CYS A 52 0.92 1.27 -0.58
C CYS A 52 1.65 1.26 -1.93
N VAL A 53 1.04 1.77 -3.01
CA VAL A 53 1.69 1.87 -4.32
C VAL A 53 2.91 2.80 -4.26
N ILE A 54 2.83 3.92 -3.54
CA ILE A 54 3.97 4.83 -3.33
C ILE A 54 5.08 4.14 -2.54
N VAL A 55 4.75 3.40 -1.47
CA VAL A 55 5.77 2.67 -0.71
C VAL A 55 6.43 1.58 -1.56
N LEU A 56 5.67 0.91 -2.43
CA LEU A 56 6.22 -0.04 -3.39
C LEU A 56 7.16 0.64 -4.39
N THR A 57 6.81 1.80 -4.96
CA THR A 57 7.71 2.52 -5.89
C THR A 57 8.98 3.02 -5.21
N VAL A 58 8.92 3.35 -3.93
CA VAL A 58 10.10 3.69 -3.09
C VAL A 58 10.92 2.44 -2.77
N ALA A 59 10.29 1.33 -2.39
CA ALA A 59 10.97 0.07 -2.07
C ALA A 59 11.68 -0.56 -3.28
N PHE A 60 11.08 -0.47 -4.47
CA PHE A 60 11.70 -0.86 -5.74
C PHE A 60 12.74 0.15 -6.25
N GLY A 61 12.97 1.26 -5.55
CA GLY A 61 13.99 2.25 -5.89
C GLY A 61 13.65 3.12 -7.11
N ILE A 62 12.40 3.12 -7.57
CA ILE A 62 11.94 3.91 -8.72
C ILE A 62 11.76 5.38 -8.32
N ALA A 63 11.29 5.64 -7.09
CA ALA A 63 11.00 6.98 -6.56
C ALA A 63 12.00 7.47 -5.50
N GLY A 64 13.10 6.75 -5.27
CA GLY A 64 14.05 7.07 -4.21
C GLY A 64 15.43 6.55 -4.53
N LYS A 65 16.17 7.33 -5.32
CA LYS A 65 17.63 7.18 -5.41
C LYS A 65 18.25 7.83 -4.17
N VAL A 66 18.21 7.11 -3.06
CA VAL A 66 19.04 7.31 -1.87
C VAL A 66 19.85 6.05 -1.62
#